data_AF-A0A1W9T9B0-F1
#
_entry.id   AF-A0A1W9T9B0-F1
#
_cell.length_a   1.000
_cell.length_b   1.000
_cell.length_c   1.000
_cell.angle_alpha   90.00
_cell.angle_beta   90.00
_cell.angle_gamma   90.00
#
_symmetry.space_group_name_H-M   'P 1'
#
loop_
_entity.id
_entity.type
_entity.pdbx_description
1 polymer ?
#
loop_
_entity_poly.entity_id
_entity_poly.type
_entity_poly.pdbx_seq_one_letter_code
_entity_poly.pdbx_strand_id
1 'polypeptide(L)'
;MFFWGHFYLLIDSQHNNSYASATEVKAYLNERNIPSILLDEEKAETKTILNDFFTVKKALKSLKGKKLGLIGQVSDCLIFSDISSNILDEKFGIKLSVIPWSELTHFSEFSASDSFFGTFSGETNIDLTQTGKVNELLRYTIKSRNLDAITVECFPMVLKDSVTACLPLAKLNNDGIPAGCEGDLTAIAGMMLCKELTGTIPWMANLKSKI
;
A
#
# COMPACT_ATOMS: atom_id res chain seq x y z
N MET A 1 -7.61 -25.07 -5.53
CA MET A 1 -6.75 -24.29 -6.44
C MET A 1 -7.56 -23.11 -6.94
N PHE A 2 -7.44 -21.95 -6.30
CA PHE A 2 -8.16 -20.76 -6.76
C PHE A 2 -7.58 -20.36 -8.11
N PHE A 3 -8.36 -20.52 -9.18
CA PHE A 3 -8.04 -19.90 -10.46
C PHE A 3 -8.01 -18.39 -10.23
N TRP A 4 -6.81 -17.82 -10.13
CA TRP A 4 -6.60 -16.39 -10.19
C TRP A 4 -6.79 -15.98 -11.65
N GLY A 5 -8.06 -15.76 -12.00
CA GLY A 5 -8.53 -15.44 -13.34
C GLY A 5 -8.93 -13.98 -13.47
N HIS A 6 -8.94 -13.51 -14.73
CA HIS A 6 -9.57 -12.25 -15.08
C HIS A 6 -11.04 -12.25 -14.61
N PHE A 7 -11.46 -11.19 -13.92
CA PHE A 7 -12.87 -10.92 -13.64
C PHE A 7 -13.49 -10.25 -14.87
N TYR A 8 -14.61 -10.79 -15.35
CA TYR A 8 -15.29 -10.32 -16.55
C TYR A 8 -16.60 -9.57 -16.23
N LEU A 9 -16.78 -8.42 -16.87
CA LEU A 9 -18.08 -7.75 -16.95
C LEU A 9 -18.75 -8.14 -18.25
N LEU A 10 -19.95 -8.73 -18.18
CA LEU A 10 -20.83 -8.93 -19.32
C LEU A 10 -21.90 -7.84 -19.24
N ILE A 11 -22.01 -7.03 -20.30
CA ILE A 11 -23.05 -6.00 -20.40
C ILE A 11 -24.00 -6.45 -21.50
N ASP A 12 -25.26 -6.65 -21.14
CA ASP A 12 -26.32 -6.99 -22.08
C ASP A 12 -27.23 -5.80 -22.35
N SER A 13 -28.08 -5.93 -23.37
CA SER A 13 -29.13 -4.97 -23.66
C SER A 13 -30.42 -5.72 -24.01
N GLN A 14 -31.56 -5.03 -23.92
CA GLN A 14 -32.86 -5.60 -24.28
C GLN A 14 -33.05 -5.76 -25.80
N HIS A 15 -32.08 -5.30 -26.60
CA HIS A 15 -32.16 -5.31 -28.06
C HIS A 15 -31.42 -6.52 -28.68
N ASN A 16 -31.89 -6.92 -29.87
CA ASN A 16 -31.17 -7.84 -30.77
C ASN A 16 -30.64 -9.14 -30.12
N ASN A 17 -31.42 -9.75 -29.22
CA ASN A 17 -31.09 -11.01 -28.55
C ASN A 17 -29.80 -10.96 -27.70
N SER A 18 -29.38 -9.77 -27.27
CA SER A 18 -28.17 -9.56 -26.46
C SER A 18 -28.28 -10.24 -25.09
N TYR A 19 -29.40 -10.07 -24.38
CA TYR A 19 -29.65 -10.73 -23.09
C TYR A 19 -29.52 -12.26 -23.14
N ALA A 20 -30.16 -12.91 -24.12
CA ALA A 20 -30.09 -14.37 -24.26
C ALA A 20 -28.65 -14.83 -24.52
N SER A 21 -27.93 -14.13 -25.41
CA SER A 21 -26.54 -14.43 -25.74
C SER A 21 -25.61 -14.24 -24.53
N ALA A 22 -25.78 -13.15 -23.77
CA ALA A 22 -24.99 -12.84 -22.59
C ALA A 22 -25.27 -13.85 -21.45
N THR A 23 -26.51 -14.33 -21.33
CA THR A 23 -26.88 -15.35 -20.35
C THR A 23 -26.25 -16.72 -20.66
N GLU A 24 -26.19 -17.12 -21.93
CA GLU A 24 -25.46 -18.32 -22.36
C GLU A 24 -23.96 -18.23 -22.03
N VAL A 25 -23.32 -17.09 -22.32
CA VAL A 25 -21.92 -16.84 -21.94
C VAL A 25 -21.76 -16.88 -20.41
N LYS A 26 -22.69 -16.28 -19.66
CA LYS A 26 -22.66 -16.30 -18.20
C LYS A 26 -22.75 -17.72 -17.64
N ALA A 27 -23.61 -18.57 -18.20
CA ALA A 27 -23.73 -19.97 -17.83
C ALA A 27 -22.43 -20.75 -18.10
N TYR A 28 -21.83 -20.55 -19.28
CA TYR A 28 -20.53 -21.12 -19.64
C TYR A 28 -19.41 -20.75 -18.67
N LEU A 29 -19.35 -19.48 -18.23
CA LEU A 29 -18.37 -19.00 -17.25
C LEU A 29 -18.62 -19.59 -15.86
N ASN A 30 -19.88 -19.70 -15.44
CA ASN A 30 -20.26 -20.30 -14.16
C ASN A 30 -19.83 -21.78 -14.08
N GLU A 31 -20.09 -22.56 -15.13
CA GLU A 31 -19.71 -23.98 -15.21
C GLU A 31 -18.19 -24.18 -15.01
N ARG A 32 -17.39 -23.19 -15.42
CA ARG A 32 -15.92 -23.20 -15.34
C ARG A 32 -15.37 -22.49 -14.10
N ASN A 33 -16.23 -22.03 -13.19
CA ASN A 33 -15.84 -21.22 -12.03
C ASN A 33 -15.03 -19.96 -12.41
N ILE A 34 -15.35 -19.34 -13.57
CA ILE A 34 -14.72 -18.10 -14.00
C ILE A 34 -15.50 -16.90 -13.43
N PRO A 35 -14.87 -16.06 -12.59
CA PRO A 35 -15.53 -14.91 -11.97
C PRO A 35 -16.08 -13.93 -13.01
N SER A 36 -17.38 -13.68 -12.95
CA SER A 36 -18.07 -12.76 -13.87
C SER A 36 -19.37 -12.24 -13.29
N ILE A 37 -19.80 -11.07 -13.76
CA ILE A 37 -21.11 -10.48 -13.48
C ILE A 37 -21.80 -10.14 -14.81
N LEU A 38 -23.12 -10.31 -14.84
CA LEU A 38 -23.99 -9.90 -15.95
C LEU A 38 -24.73 -8.63 -15.53
N LEU A 39 -24.68 -7.61 -16.37
CA LEU A 39 -25.21 -6.27 -16.11
C LEU A 39 -26.12 -5.85 -17.27
N ASP A 40 -27.28 -5.31 -16.94
CA ASP A 40 -28.23 -4.74 -17.90
C ASP A 40 -27.82 -3.29 -18.21
N GLU A 41 -27.54 -2.97 -19.47
CA GLU A 41 -27.15 -1.64 -19.95
C GLU A 41 -28.10 -0.53 -19.47
N GLU A 42 -29.40 -0.80 -19.39
CA GLU A 42 -30.42 0.21 -19.08
C GLU A 42 -30.49 0.54 -17.59
N LYS A 43 -29.89 -0.28 -16.73
CA LYS A 43 -29.94 -0.05 -15.29
C LYS A 43 -28.88 0.95 -14.83
N ALA A 44 -29.32 1.90 -14.00
CA ALA A 44 -28.43 2.91 -13.40
C ALA A 44 -27.25 2.30 -12.62
N GLU A 45 -27.45 1.13 -12.00
CA GLU A 45 -26.40 0.41 -11.25
C GLU A 45 -25.22 -0.02 -12.13
N THR A 46 -25.46 -0.33 -13.41
CA THR A 46 -24.44 -0.76 -14.36
C THR A 46 -23.36 0.31 -14.53
N LYS A 47 -23.76 1.58 -14.63
CA LYS A 47 -22.81 2.70 -14.71
C LYS A 47 -21.92 2.78 -13.46
N THR A 48 -22.49 2.60 -12.27
CA THR A 48 -21.73 2.61 -11.02
C THR A 48 -20.72 1.46 -10.97
N ILE A 49 -21.16 0.24 -11.27
CA ILE A 49 -20.29 -0.95 -11.27
C ILE A 49 -19.16 -0.81 -12.30
N LEU A 50 -19.46 -0.26 -13.49
CA LEU A 50 -18.44 0.00 -14.50
C LEU A 50 -17.39 1.00 -14.01
N ASN A 51 -17.82 2.11 -13.41
CA ASN A 51 -16.91 3.12 -12.87
C ASN A 51 -16.03 2.54 -11.75
N ASP A 52 -16.59 1.77 -10.85
CA ASP A 52 -15.84 1.10 -9.77
C ASP A 52 -14.83 0.11 -10.35
N PHE A 53 -15.25 -0.69 -11.32
CA PHE A 53 -14.36 -1.63 -12.00
C PHE A 53 -13.20 -0.92 -12.69
N PHE A 54 -13.46 0.17 -13.41
CA PHE A 54 -12.40 0.98 -14.03
C PHE A 54 -11.46 1.59 -12.99
N THR A 55 -12.01 2.09 -11.88
CA THR A 55 -11.23 2.68 -10.78
C THR A 55 -10.28 1.63 -10.18
N VAL A 56 -10.79 0.45 -9.85
CA VAL A 56 -9.99 -0.66 -9.31
C VAL A 56 -8.95 -1.14 -10.33
N LYS A 57 -9.31 -1.31 -11.60
CA LYS A 57 -8.36 -1.72 -12.65
C LYS A 57 -7.25 -0.71 -12.86
N LYS A 58 -7.58 0.59 -12.83
CA LYS A 58 -6.60 1.67 -12.92
C LYS A 58 -5.65 1.64 -11.73
N ALA A 59 -6.18 1.51 -10.51
CA ALA A 59 -5.36 1.44 -9.29
C ALA A 59 -4.40 0.25 -9.32
N LEU A 60 -4.89 -0.96 -9.63
CA LEU A 60 -4.06 -2.16 -9.76
C LEU A 60 -2.99 -2.02 -10.85
N LYS A 61 -3.33 -1.41 -12.00
CA LYS A 61 -2.36 -1.13 -13.06
C LYS A 61 -1.29 -0.13 -12.61
N SER A 62 -1.67 0.86 -11.81
CA SER A 62 -0.79 1.89 -11.25
C SER A 62 0.22 1.30 -10.25
N LEU A 63 -0.16 0.27 -9.50
CA LEU A 63 0.72 -0.45 -8.57
C LEU A 63 1.82 -1.27 -9.27
N LYS A 64 1.56 -1.73 -10.50
CA LYS A 64 2.48 -2.62 -11.22
C LYS A 64 3.83 -1.94 -11.46
N GLY A 65 4.89 -2.56 -10.95
CA GLY A 65 6.27 -2.08 -11.06
C GLY A 65 6.70 -1.16 -9.92
N LYS A 66 5.80 -0.75 -9.02
CA LYS A 66 6.17 0.06 -7.85
C LYS A 66 7.07 -0.72 -6.91
N LYS A 67 8.01 -0.02 -6.26
CA LYS A 67 8.99 -0.61 -5.36
C LYS A 67 8.65 -0.34 -3.90
N LEU A 68 8.49 -1.40 -3.13
CA LEU A 68 8.30 -1.35 -1.67
C LEU A 68 9.62 -1.66 -0.98
N GLY A 69 10.12 -0.74 -0.15
CA GLY A 69 11.28 -1.00 0.70
C GLY A 69 10.88 -1.55 2.06
N LEU A 70 11.43 -2.70 2.45
CA LEU A 70 11.43 -3.17 3.84
C LEU A 70 12.77 -2.79 4.46
N ILE A 71 12.78 -1.85 5.41
CA ILE A 71 13.99 -1.46 6.14
C ILE A 71 14.06 -2.28 7.44
N GLY A 72 15.13 -3.06 7.60
CA GLY A 72 15.25 -4.09 8.63
C GLY A 72 14.54 -5.38 8.22
N GLN A 73 13.77 -5.96 9.14
CA GLN A 73 12.97 -7.17 8.92
C GLN A 73 11.51 -7.00 9.39
N VAL A 74 10.66 -7.97 9.07
CA VAL A 74 9.31 -8.03 9.66
C VAL A 74 9.47 -8.30 11.17
N SER A 75 8.78 -7.53 12.00
CA SER A 75 8.82 -7.70 13.46
C SER A 75 8.39 -9.11 13.88
N ASP A 76 9.12 -9.71 14.83
CA ASP A 76 8.81 -11.04 15.39
C ASP A 76 7.41 -11.11 16.02
N CYS A 77 6.86 -9.97 16.43
CA CYS A 77 5.51 -9.87 16.99
C CYS A 77 4.40 -10.00 15.93
N LEU A 78 4.72 -9.97 14.64
CA LEU A 78 3.77 -10.02 13.53
C LEU A 78 3.64 -11.44 12.97
N ILE A 79 2.64 -12.18 13.44
CA ILE A 79 2.44 -13.60 13.08
C ILE A 79 1.90 -13.78 11.64
N PHE A 80 1.15 -12.81 11.12
CA PHE A 80 0.46 -12.93 9.82
C PHE A 80 0.79 -11.81 8.82
N SER A 81 1.65 -10.86 9.20
CA SER A 81 1.98 -9.71 8.34
C SER A 81 3.17 -9.95 7.41
N ASP A 82 3.71 -11.17 7.39
CA ASP A 82 4.75 -11.61 6.45
C ASP A 82 4.11 -12.13 5.15
N ILE A 83 3.80 -11.20 4.24
CA ILE A 83 3.43 -11.57 2.87
C ILE A 83 4.69 -11.75 2.04
N SER A 84 4.82 -12.92 1.40
CA SER A 84 5.98 -13.19 0.56
C SER A 84 6.10 -12.20 -0.61
N SER A 85 7.33 -11.95 -1.05
CA SER A 85 7.64 -11.14 -2.24
C SER A 85 6.91 -11.63 -3.50
N ASN A 86 6.73 -12.95 -3.64
CA ASN A 86 6.06 -13.56 -4.77
C ASN A 86 4.57 -13.16 -4.79
N ILE A 87 3.91 -13.16 -3.63
CA ILE A 87 2.50 -12.75 -3.52
C ILE A 87 2.34 -11.26 -3.88
N LEU A 88 3.25 -10.40 -3.40
CA LEU A 88 3.25 -8.97 -3.74
C LEU A 88 3.37 -8.73 -5.25
N ASP A 89 4.26 -9.46 -5.91
CA ASP A 89 4.48 -9.34 -7.34
C ASP A 89 3.33 -9.95 -8.16
N GLU A 90 2.92 -11.18 -7.87
CA GLU A 90 1.88 -11.88 -8.60
C GLU A 90 0.51 -11.19 -8.47
N LYS A 91 0.17 -10.66 -7.28
CA LYS A 91 -1.15 -10.07 -7.03
C LYS A 91 -1.24 -8.59 -7.38
N PHE A 92 -0.17 -7.83 -7.11
CA PHE A 92 -0.17 -6.37 -7.24
C PHE A 92 0.88 -5.84 -8.21
N GLY A 93 1.84 -6.67 -8.63
CA GLY A 93 3.00 -6.24 -9.40
C GLY A 93 4.00 -5.41 -8.59
N ILE A 94 3.92 -5.43 -7.26
CA ILE A 94 4.80 -4.66 -6.36
C ILE A 94 6.12 -5.43 -6.21
N LYS A 95 7.24 -4.72 -6.39
CA LYS A 95 8.59 -5.27 -6.21
C LYS A 95 9.09 -4.98 -4.81
N LEU A 96 9.28 -6.02 -4.00
CA LEU A 96 9.85 -5.89 -2.67
C LEU A 96 11.38 -5.76 -2.73
N SER A 97 11.92 -4.78 -2.00
CA SER A 97 13.36 -4.60 -1.74
C SER A 97 13.60 -4.65 -0.24
N VAL A 98 14.24 -5.72 0.24
CA VAL A 98 14.67 -5.84 1.64
C VAL A 98 15.99 -5.08 1.82
N ILE A 99 16.08 -4.25 2.85
CA ILE A 99 17.17 -3.31 3.10
C ILE A 99 17.60 -3.47 4.56
N PRO A 100 18.64 -4.25 4.85
CA PRO A 100 19.18 -4.37 6.20
C PRO A 100 19.60 -3.01 6.77
N TRP A 101 19.39 -2.80 8.07
CA TRP A 101 19.87 -1.60 8.76
C TRP A 101 21.39 -1.40 8.62
N SER A 102 22.16 -2.48 8.50
CA SER A 102 23.61 -2.45 8.29
C SER A 102 24.04 -1.87 6.95
N GLU A 103 23.17 -1.82 5.94
CA GLU A 103 23.45 -1.19 4.65
C GLU A 103 23.18 0.32 4.64
N LEU A 104 22.53 0.83 5.69
CA LEU A 104 22.15 2.24 5.78
C LEU A 104 23.17 3.01 6.60
N THR A 105 23.50 4.21 6.12
CA THR A 105 24.24 5.19 6.91
C THR A 105 23.46 5.52 8.17
N HIS A 106 24.15 5.65 9.29
CA HIS A 106 23.50 5.99 10.55
C HIS A 106 22.85 7.38 10.47
N PHE A 107 21.65 7.55 11.06
CA PHE A 107 20.91 8.81 10.97
C PHE A 107 21.67 10.00 11.56
N SER A 108 22.63 9.76 12.47
CA SER A 108 23.45 10.82 13.07
C SER A 108 24.25 11.64 12.04
N GLU A 109 24.57 11.04 10.89
CA GLU A 109 25.29 11.69 9.78
C GLU A 109 24.41 12.63 8.95
N PHE A 110 23.09 12.61 9.18
CA PHE A 110 22.15 13.54 8.55
C PHE A 110 21.90 14.75 9.43
N SER A 111 21.43 15.82 8.80
CA SER A 111 20.92 17.02 9.47
C SER A 111 19.41 17.07 9.27
N ALA A 112 18.67 17.35 10.34
CA ALA A 112 17.22 17.55 10.25
C ALA A 112 16.91 18.75 9.32
N SER A 113 15.87 18.62 8.50
CA SER A 113 15.49 19.67 7.55
C SER A 113 14.49 20.66 8.16
N ASP A 114 14.51 21.90 7.67
CA ASP A 114 13.51 22.92 8.02
C ASP A 114 12.10 22.48 7.64
N SER A 115 11.95 21.67 6.58
CA SER A 115 10.66 21.09 6.19
C SER A 115 10.09 20.17 7.28
N PHE A 116 10.95 19.38 7.92
CA PHE A 116 10.55 18.53 9.04
C PHE A 116 10.11 19.39 10.22
N PHE A 117 10.94 20.35 10.66
CA PHE A 117 10.61 21.23 11.78
C PHE A 117 9.36 22.08 11.52
N GLY A 118 9.17 22.58 10.29
CA GLY A 118 7.99 23.34 9.90
C GLY A 118 6.69 22.53 10.04
N THR A 119 6.73 21.23 9.73
CA THR A 119 5.59 20.31 9.86
C THR A 119 5.14 20.16 11.32
N PHE A 120 6.08 20.23 12.27
CA PHE A 120 5.84 20.03 13.71
C PHE A 120 6.07 21.30 14.53
N SER A 121 5.98 22.47 13.90
CA SER A 121 6.31 23.77 14.51
C SER A 121 5.48 24.15 15.74
N GLY A 122 4.32 23.51 15.95
CA GLY A 122 3.49 23.68 17.15
C GLY A 122 4.02 22.95 18.40
N GLU A 123 4.97 22.03 18.24
CA GLU A 123 5.52 21.22 19.33
C GLU A 123 6.82 21.84 19.85
N THR A 124 6.72 22.74 20.83
CA THR A 124 7.89 23.46 21.37
C THR A 124 8.55 22.80 22.57
N ASN A 125 7.88 21.80 23.18
CA ASN A 125 8.32 21.17 24.43
C ASN A 125 9.18 19.91 24.22
N ILE A 126 9.44 19.53 22.97
CA ILE A 126 10.13 18.28 22.63
C ILE A 126 11.25 18.57 21.64
N ASP A 127 12.46 18.10 21.93
CA ASP A 127 13.56 18.14 20.96
C ASP A 127 13.32 17.09 19.87
N LEU A 128 13.03 17.56 18.66
CA LEU A 128 12.78 16.72 17.50
C LEU A 128 14.00 16.56 16.59
N THR A 129 15.19 17.02 17.02
CA THR A 129 16.39 17.02 16.16
C THR A 129 16.75 15.61 15.69
N GLN A 130 16.87 14.63 16.58
CA GLN A 130 17.22 13.27 16.18
C GLN A 130 16.15 12.62 15.30
N THR A 131 14.88 12.84 15.63
CA THR A 131 13.74 12.39 14.84
C THR A 131 13.73 12.99 13.43
N GLY A 132 14.07 14.28 13.30
CA GLY A 132 14.22 14.94 12.00
C GLY A 132 15.38 14.39 11.18
N LYS A 133 16.48 13.95 11.82
CA LYS A 133 17.57 13.24 11.15
C LYS A 133 17.14 11.88 10.61
N VAL A 134 16.32 11.14 11.38
CA VAL A 134 15.72 9.87 10.92
C VAL A 134 14.85 10.12 9.69
N ASN A 135 14.06 11.20 9.66
CA ASN A 135 13.30 11.57 8.46
C ASN A 135 14.19 11.74 7.23
N GLU A 136 15.32 12.44 7.35
CA GLU A 136 16.23 12.61 6.22
C GLU A 136 16.92 11.32 5.80
N LEU A 137 17.28 10.43 6.73
CA LEU A 137 17.76 9.08 6.41
C LEU A 137 16.72 8.31 5.57
N LEU A 138 15.46 8.30 5.99
CA LEU A 138 14.39 7.59 5.28
C LEU A 138 14.14 8.20 3.90
N ARG A 139 14.08 9.53 3.78
CA ARG A 139 13.91 10.23 2.49
C ARG A 139 15.08 9.97 1.55
N TYR A 140 16.31 9.98 2.06
CA TYR A 140 17.50 9.62 1.30
C TYR A 140 17.42 8.18 0.79
N THR A 141 17.01 7.24 1.64
CA THR A 141 16.85 5.82 1.28
C THR A 141 15.80 5.64 0.19
N ILE A 142 14.64 6.31 0.33
CA ILE A 142 13.57 6.31 -0.68
C ILE A 142 14.10 6.80 -2.03
N LYS A 143 14.80 7.95 -2.03
CA LYS A 143 15.31 8.57 -3.26
C LYS A 143 16.41 7.73 -3.91
N SER A 144 17.39 7.29 -3.13
CA SER A 144 18.56 6.54 -3.62
C SER A 144 18.20 5.18 -4.20
N ARG A 145 17.19 4.51 -3.66
CA ARG A 145 16.71 3.21 -4.14
C ARG A 145 15.49 3.29 -5.06
N ASN A 146 15.01 4.50 -5.36
CA ASN A 146 13.81 4.77 -6.17
C ASN A 146 12.59 3.98 -5.66
N LEU A 147 12.30 4.11 -4.36
CA LEU A 147 11.20 3.44 -3.69
C LEU A 147 9.92 4.27 -3.81
N ASP A 148 8.79 3.58 -3.96
CA ASP A 148 7.46 4.19 -3.99
C ASP A 148 6.79 4.18 -2.61
N ALA A 149 7.22 3.28 -1.74
CA ALA A 149 6.73 3.11 -0.38
C ALA A 149 7.80 2.45 0.50
N ILE A 150 7.68 2.61 1.82
CA ILE A 150 8.53 1.89 2.79
C ILE A 150 7.71 1.30 3.93
N THR A 151 8.24 0.25 4.55
CA THR A 151 7.89 -0.16 5.91
C THR A 151 9.16 -0.35 6.72
N VAL A 152 9.14 0.02 7.99
CA VAL A 152 10.35 0.15 8.81
C VAL A 152 10.24 -0.69 10.07
N GLU A 153 11.25 -1.51 10.32
CA GLU A 153 11.45 -2.19 11.59
C GLU A 153 11.96 -1.19 12.64
N CYS A 154 11.04 -0.57 13.38
CA CYS A 154 11.38 0.55 14.26
C CYS A 154 12.06 0.14 15.58
N PHE A 155 11.83 -1.07 16.08
CA PHE A 155 12.24 -1.49 17.43
C PHE A 155 13.76 -1.43 17.67
N PRO A 156 14.63 -1.91 16.75
CA PRO A 156 16.07 -1.80 16.91
C PRO A 156 16.55 -0.37 17.15
N MET A 157 15.97 0.62 16.47
CA MET A 157 16.31 2.04 16.65
C MET A 157 15.89 2.56 18.03
N VAL A 158 14.70 2.17 18.49
CA VAL A 158 14.20 2.58 19.81
C VAL A 158 15.12 2.05 20.92
N LEU A 159 15.53 0.78 20.82
CA LEU A 159 16.36 0.14 21.84
C LEU A 159 17.80 0.66 21.83
N LYS A 160 18.38 0.88 20.64
CA LYS A 160 19.79 1.26 20.50
C LYS A 160 20.02 2.76 20.69
N ASP A 161 19.14 3.57 20.09
CA ASP A 161 19.39 5.00 19.91
C ASP A 161 18.38 5.88 20.65
N SER A 162 17.34 5.29 21.27
CA SER A 162 16.26 6.03 21.94
C SER A 162 15.51 7.01 21.03
N VAL A 163 15.44 6.69 19.73
CA VAL A 163 14.74 7.48 18.71
C VAL A 163 13.70 6.60 18.02
N THR A 164 12.57 7.21 17.66
CA THR A 164 11.46 6.54 16.98
C THR A 164 11.25 7.09 15.56
N ALA A 165 10.83 6.20 14.65
CA ALA A 165 10.44 6.58 13.29
C ALA A 165 8.97 7.01 13.16
N CYS A 166 8.17 7.04 14.24
CA CYS A 166 6.73 7.33 14.15
C CYS A 166 6.40 8.67 13.45
N LEU A 167 7.05 9.78 13.86
CA LEU A 167 6.84 11.08 13.23
C LEU A 167 7.39 11.16 11.79
N PRO A 168 8.58 10.61 11.49
CA PRO A 168 9.06 10.46 10.12
C PRO A 168 8.07 9.71 9.21
N LEU A 169 7.54 8.57 9.66
CA LEU A 169 6.55 7.79 8.90
C LEU A 169 5.25 8.58 8.70
N ALA A 170 4.77 9.27 9.74
CA ALA A 170 3.59 10.13 9.62
C ALA A 170 3.81 11.28 8.62
N LYS A 171 4.99 11.92 8.66
CA LYS A 171 5.35 12.97 7.70
C LYS A 171 5.42 12.43 6.27
N LEU A 172 6.05 11.27 6.05
CA LEU A 172 6.11 10.64 4.72
C LEU A 172 4.70 10.37 4.16
N ASN A 173 3.80 9.84 4.99
CA ASN A 173 2.40 9.63 4.62
C ASN A 173 1.71 10.95 4.24
N ASN A 174 1.94 12.03 4.99
CA ASN A 174 1.42 13.37 4.69
C ASN A 174 2.04 13.97 3.40
N ASP A 175 3.31 13.68 3.15
CA ASP A 175 4.05 14.09 1.95
C ASP A 175 3.70 13.21 0.72
N GLY A 176 2.76 12.26 0.86
CA GLY A 176 2.26 11.45 -0.24
C GLY A 176 3.08 10.17 -0.52
N ILE A 177 3.92 9.73 0.40
CA ILE A 177 4.71 8.49 0.28
C ILE A 177 4.19 7.48 1.32
N PRO A 178 3.58 6.34 0.91
CA PRO A 178 3.15 5.33 1.87
C PRO A 178 4.32 4.83 2.72
N ALA A 179 4.17 4.95 4.04
CA ALA A 179 5.18 4.63 5.02
C ALA A 179 4.55 3.89 6.20
N GLY A 180 4.95 2.63 6.38
CA GLY A 180 4.44 1.71 7.40
C GLY A 180 5.44 1.44 8.53
N CYS A 181 4.93 0.89 9.63
CA CYS A 181 5.71 0.56 10.82
C CYS A 181 5.89 -0.97 10.94
N GLU A 182 6.80 -1.38 11.83
CA GLU A 182 7.04 -2.76 12.26
C GLU A 182 7.47 -3.74 11.15
N GLY A 183 7.84 -3.21 9.98
CA GLY A 183 8.06 -4.05 8.80
C GLY A 183 6.77 -4.71 8.28
N ASP A 184 5.58 -4.24 8.66
CA ASP A 184 4.31 -4.85 8.27
C ASP A 184 4.07 -4.73 6.76
N LEU A 185 4.29 -5.82 6.02
CA LEU A 185 4.16 -5.88 4.57
C LEU A 185 2.69 -5.90 4.11
N THR A 186 1.81 -6.53 4.88
CA THR A 186 0.38 -6.60 4.58
C THR A 186 -0.25 -5.22 4.62
N ALA A 187 -0.03 -4.48 5.70
CA ALA A 187 -0.63 -3.18 5.93
C ALA A 187 -0.07 -2.14 4.94
N ILE A 188 1.24 -2.12 4.69
CA ILE A 188 1.81 -1.18 3.71
C ILE A 188 1.34 -1.46 2.27
N ALA A 189 1.17 -2.74 1.88
CA ALA A 189 0.60 -3.08 0.59
C ALA A 189 -0.85 -2.58 0.46
N GLY A 190 -1.64 -2.72 1.54
CA GLY A 190 -2.98 -2.14 1.64
C GLY A 190 -2.97 -0.62 1.51
N MET A 191 -2.06 0.07 2.22
CA MET A 191 -1.90 1.52 2.12
C MET A 191 -1.55 1.99 0.71
N MET A 192 -0.65 1.27 0.01
CA MET A 192 -0.32 1.55 -1.40
C MET A 192 -1.57 1.41 -2.28
N LEU A 193 -2.35 0.33 -2.12
CA LEU A 193 -3.59 0.14 -2.87
C LEU A 193 -4.62 1.24 -2.57
N CYS A 194 -4.84 1.57 -1.30
CA CYS A 194 -5.74 2.65 -0.91
C CYS A 194 -5.33 3.98 -1.56
N LYS A 195 -4.04 4.32 -1.56
CA LYS A 195 -3.54 5.53 -2.23
C LYS A 195 -3.90 5.55 -3.71
N GLU A 196 -3.73 4.45 -4.43
CA GLU A 196 -4.06 4.40 -5.86
C GLU A 196 -5.57 4.40 -6.13
N LEU A 197 -6.39 3.95 -5.15
CA LEU A 197 -7.86 3.99 -5.23
C LEU A 197 -8.44 5.36 -4.91
N THR A 198 -7.92 6.04 -3.89
CA THR A 198 -8.55 7.24 -3.30
C THR A 198 -7.73 8.52 -3.50
N GLY A 199 -6.47 8.41 -3.91
CA GLY A 199 -5.52 9.52 -3.93
C GLY A 199 -5.00 9.91 -2.54
N THR A 200 -5.40 9.20 -1.49
CA THR A 200 -5.05 9.51 -0.10
C THR A 200 -4.41 8.30 0.59
N ILE A 201 -3.41 8.54 1.43
CA ILE A 201 -2.77 7.47 2.19
C ILE A 201 -3.52 7.31 3.51
N PRO A 202 -4.02 6.10 3.83
CA PRO A 202 -4.72 5.88 5.09
C PRO A 202 -3.74 5.84 6.26
N TRP A 203 -4.25 6.08 7.46
CA TRP A 203 -3.45 5.95 8.67
C TRP A 203 -3.36 4.48 9.11
N MET A 204 -2.14 4.01 9.40
CA MET A 204 -1.89 2.70 9.99
C MET A 204 -2.10 2.77 11.50
N ALA A 205 -2.93 1.89 12.06
CA ALA A 205 -3.23 1.88 13.48
C ALA A 205 -3.49 0.46 13.99
N ASN A 206 -3.15 0.24 15.26
CA ASN A 206 -3.52 -0.98 15.96
C ASN A 206 -4.95 -0.88 16.49
N LEU A 207 -5.71 -1.97 16.35
CA LEU A 207 -6.98 -2.11 17.05
C LEU A 207 -6.69 -2.37 18.52
N LYS A 208 -7.10 -1.44 19.39
CA LYS A 208 -7.09 -1.64 20.82
C LYS A 208 -8.51 -1.87 21.30
N SER A 209 -8.81 -3.06 21.81
CA SER A 209 -10.03 -3.22 22.60
C SER A 209 -9.91 -2.39 23.88
N LYS A 210 -10.90 -1.55 24.17
CA LYS A 210 -11.16 -1.19 25.57
C LYS A 210 -11.66 -2.46 26.24
N ILE A 211 -10.79 -3.13 27.00
CA ILE A 211 -11.21 -4.03 28.08
C ILE A 211 -11.42 -3.14 29.30
#